data_AF-A0A7V5WMI8-F1
#
_entry.id   AF-A0A7V5WMI8-F1
#
_cell.length_a   1.000
_cell.length_b   1.000
_cell.length_c   1.000
_cell.angle_alpha   90.00
_cell.angle_beta   90.00
_cell.angle_gamma   90.00
#
_symmetry.space_group_name_H-M   'P 1'
#
loop_
_entity.id
_entity.type
_entity.pdbx_description
1 polymer ?
#
loop_
_entity_poly.entity_id
_entity_poly.type
_entity_poly.pdbx_seq_one_letter_code
_entity_poly.pdbx_strand_id
1 'polypeptide(L)' 'PNTLSQPNNFLNSLYFSFVTFTTLGFGDISPISSIAKFLVILEVFIGYLMLGLLVTIISKKVIPN' A
#
# COMPACT_ATOMS: atom_id res chain seq x y z
N PRO A 1 19.61 24.07 17.66
CA PRO A 1 19.54 24.43 16.22
C PRO A 1 20.48 23.51 15.43
N ASN A 2 19.99 22.30 15.18
CA ASN A 2 20.71 21.24 14.48
C ASN A 2 19.65 20.24 14.02
N THR A 3 19.36 20.33 12.74
CA THR A 3 18.35 19.68 11.90
C THR A 3 18.58 18.17 11.72
N LEU A 4 18.58 17.42 12.83
CA LEU A 4 18.86 15.97 12.84
C LEU A 4 17.61 15.07 12.81
N SER A 5 16.45 15.59 12.40
CA SER A 5 15.17 14.87 12.32
C SER A 5 14.52 14.95 10.93
N GLN A 6 15.29 14.74 9.88
CA GLN A 6 14.75 14.43 8.54
C GLN A 6 15.08 12.97 8.19
N PRO A 7 14.49 11.95 8.86
CA PRO A 7 14.59 10.59 8.35
C PRO A 7 13.63 10.51 7.16
N ASN A 8 14.16 10.81 5.98
CA ASN A 8 13.78 10.20 4.72
C ASN A 8 12.27 10.28 4.41
N ASN A 9 11.80 11.39 3.81
CA ASN A 9 10.44 11.50 3.23
C ASN A 9 10.03 10.26 2.41
N PHE A 10 11.01 9.58 1.80
CA PHE A 10 10.84 8.30 1.12
C PHE A 10 10.40 7.14 2.03
N LEU A 11 11.00 6.94 3.20
CA LEU A 11 10.61 5.86 4.13
C LEU A 11 9.19 6.06 4.65
N ASN A 12 8.81 7.30 4.95
CA ASN A 12 7.44 7.62 5.38
C ASN A 12 6.43 7.37 4.24
N SER A 13 6.80 7.70 3.00
CA SER A 13 5.98 7.40 1.82
C SER A 13 5.85 5.90 1.57
N LEU A 14 6.96 5.15 1.73
CA LEU A 14 6.99 3.70 1.57
C LEU A 14 6.20 3.00 2.68
N TYR A 15 6.29 3.46 3.93
CA TYR A 15 5.46 3.02 5.03
C TYR A 15 3.97 3.23 4.74
N PHE A 16 3.60 4.44 4.30
CA PHE A 16 2.22 4.76 3.93
C PHE A 16 1.70 3.87 2.81
N SER A 17 2.49 3.64 1.76
CA SER A 17 2.15 2.67 0.71
C SER A 17 1.99 1.26 1.26
N PHE A 18 2.94 0.75 2.07
CA PHE A 18 2.81 -0.58 2.68
C PHE A 18 1.54 -0.74 3.52
N VAL A 19 1.22 0.26 4.35
CA VAL A 19 0.02 0.30 5.20
C VAL A 19 -1.26 0.36 4.35
N THR A 20 -1.23 1.07 3.23
CA THR A 20 -2.35 1.17 2.27
C THR A 20 -2.53 -0.14 1.51
N PHE A 21 -1.44 -0.71 0.99
CA PHE A 21 -1.40 -1.98 0.25
C PHE A 21 -1.89 -3.15 1.09
N THR A 22 -1.52 -3.19 2.37
CA THR A 22 -1.98 -4.19 3.35
C THR A 22 -3.36 -3.87 3.92
N THR A 23 -3.99 -2.78 3.50
CA THR A 23 -5.30 -2.30 3.99
C THR A 23 -5.37 -2.00 5.49
N LEU A 24 -4.21 -1.84 6.15
CA LEU A 24 -4.14 -1.50 7.58
C LEU A 24 -4.68 -0.10 7.86
N GLY A 25 -4.30 0.88 7.03
CA GLY A 25 -4.89 2.22 7.04
C GLY A 25 -4.85 2.96 8.38
N PHE A 26 -3.71 2.98 9.09
CA PHE A 26 -3.60 3.65 10.40
C PHE A 26 -4.00 5.13 10.41
N GLY A 27 -3.93 5.81 9.26
CA GLY A 27 -4.40 7.20 9.09
C GLY A 27 -3.47 8.26 9.70
N ASP A 28 -2.29 7.86 10.14
CA ASP A 28 -1.21 8.72 10.63
C ASP A 28 -0.58 9.58 9.53
N ILE A 29 -0.53 9.04 8.31
CA ILE A 29 -0.10 9.74 7.09
C ILE A 29 -1.26 9.77 6.10
N SER A 30 -1.52 10.94 5.51
CA SER A 30 -2.59 11.13 4.52
C SER A 30 -2.12 11.90 3.29
N PRO A 31 -2.62 11.53 2.08
CA PRO A 31 -2.25 12.20 0.85
C PRO A 31 -2.94 13.57 0.76
N ILE A 32 -2.16 14.64 0.87
CA ILE A 32 -2.67 16.01 0.79
C ILE A 32 -2.86 16.45 -0.67
N SER A 33 -1.91 16.08 -1.54
CA SER A 33 -1.92 16.46 -2.97
C SER A 33 -2.89 15.61 -3.79
N SER A 34 -3.52 16.22 -4.80
CA SER A 34 -4.41 15.53 -5.75
C SER A 34 -3.71 14.38 -6.46
N ILE A 35 -2.41 14.53 -6.79
CA ILE A 35 -1.64 13.46 -7.43
C ILE A 35 -1.42 12.27 -6.50
N ALA A 36 -1.16 12.53 -5.21
CA ALA A 36 -0.96 11.49 -4.21
C ALA A 36 -2.24 10.71 -3.96
N LYS A 37 -3.40 11.39 -3.93
CA LYS A 37 -4.71 10.74 -3.83
C LYS A 37 -4.97 9.81 -5.03
N PHE A 38 -4.62 10.25 -6.25
CA PHE A 38 -4.75 9.42 -7.44
C PHE A 38 -3.84 8.18 -7.39
N LEU A 39 -2.60 8.33 -6.94
CA LEU A 39 -1.67 7.20 -6.76
C LEU A 39 -2.19 6.18 -5.73
N VAL A 40 -2.76 6.65 -4.61
CA VAL A 40 -3.38 5.78 -3.60
C VAL A 40 -4.55 4.99 -4.17
N ILE A 41 -5.40 5.62 -4.99
CA ILE A 41 -6.51 4.94 -5.67
C ILE A 41 -5.98 3.83 -6.58
N LEU A 42 -4.92 4.10 -7.36
CA LEU A 42 -4.29 3.09 -8.21
C LEU A 42 -3.67 1.96 -7.38
N GLU A 43 -2.99 2.28 -6.28
CA GLU A 43 -2.38 1.32 -5.36
C GLU A 43 -3.43 0.34 -4.81
N VAL A 44 -4.57 0.85 -4.36
CA VAL A 44 -5.70 0.02 -3.90
C VAL A 44 -6.24 -0.87 -5.02
N PHE A 45 -6.36 -0.34 -6.25
CA PHE A 45 -6.83 -1.12 -7.40
C PHE A 45 -5.90 -2.31 -7.71
N ILE A 46 -4.59 -2.07 -7.67
CA ILE A 46 -3.56 -3.11 -7.85
C ILE A 46 -3.63 -4.12 -6.70
N GLY A 47 -3.83 -3.67 -5.46
CA GLY A 47 -4.02 -4.54 -4.30
C GLY A 47 -5.18 -5.53 -4.48
N TYR A 48 -6.33 -5.07 -4.99
CA TYR A 48 -7.47 -5.94 -5.29
C TYR A 48 -7.18 -6.97 -6.39
N LEU A 49 -6.45 -6.57 -7.45
CA LEU A 49 -6.04 -7.51 -8.49
C LEU A 49 -5.10 -8.60 -7.94
N MET A 50 -4.17 -8.22 -7.06
CA MET A 50 -3.28 -9.17 -6.38
C MET A 50 -4.03 -10.11 -5.45
N LEU A 51 -5.01 -9.63 -4.68
CA LEU A 51 -5.87 -10.48 -3.85
C LEU A 51 -6.65 -11.49 -4.70
N GLY A 52 -7.22 -11.08 -5.84
CA GLY A 52 -7.90 -11.98 -6.77
C GLY A 52 -6.97 -13.06 -7.34
N LEU A 53 -5.73 -12.69 -7.69
CA LEU A 53 -4.72 -13.63 -8.16
C LEU A 53 -4.32 -14.61 -7.04
N LEU A 54 -4.10 -14.12 -5.83
CA LEU A 54 -3.76 -14.95 -4.67
C LEU A 54 -4.85 -15.99 -4.40
N VAL A 55 -6.11 -15.58 -4.39
CA VAL A 55 -7.26 -16.49 -4.21
C VAL A 55 -7.31 -17.52 -5.34
N THR A 56 -7.02 -17.14 -6.58
CA THR A 56 -6.98 -18.07 -7.72
C THR A 56 -5.86 -19.11 -7.55
N ILE A 57 -4.67 -18.70 -7.12
CA ILE A 57 -3.53 -19.60 -6.87
C ILE A 57 -3.86 -20.56 -5.74
N ILE A 58 -4.42 -20.07 -4.63
CA ILE A 58 -4.82 -20.89 -3.49
C ILE A 58 -5.91 -21.88 -3.93
N SER A 59 -6.93 -21.43 -4.65
CA SER A 59 -8.02 -22.29 -5.13
C SER A 59 -7.51 -23.42 -6.03
N LYS A 60 -6.58 -23.12 -6.94
CA LYS A 60 -5.92 -24.14 -7.79
C LYS A 60 -5.04 -25.12 -7.01
N LYS A 61 -4.49 -24.71 -5.87
CA LYS A 61 -3.62 -25.56 -5.04
C LYS A 61 -4.41 -26.39 -4.03
N VAL A 62 -5.50 -25.85 -3.51
CA VAL A 62 -6.38 -26.46 -2.48
C VAL A 62 -7.36 -27.45 -3.09
N ILE A 63 -7.73 -27.28 -4.37
CA ILE A 63 -8.47 -28.29 -5.13
C ILE A 63 -7.41 -29.04 -5.94
N PRO A 64 -6.83 -30.15 -5.42
CA PRO A 64 -5.98 -30.98 -6.25
C PRO A 64 -6.89 -31.62 -7.29
N ASN A 65 -6.52 -31.49 -8.57
CA ASN A 65 -7.10 -32.29 -9.64
C ASN A 65 -7.00 -33.79 -9.31
#